data_AF-A0A1F5XCA3-F1
#
_entry.id   AF-A0A1F5XCA3-F1
#
_cell.length_a   1.000
_cell.length_b   1.000
_cell.length_c   1.000
_cell.angle_alpha   90.00
_cell.angle_beta   90.00
_cell.angle_gamma   90.00
#
_symmetry.space_group_name_H-M   'P 1'
#
loop_
_entity.id
_entity.type
_entity.pdbx_description
1 polymer ?
#
loop_
_entity_poly.entity_id
_entity_poly.type
_entity_poly.pdbx_seq_one_letter_code
_entity_poly.pdbx_strand_id
1 'polypeptide(L)'
;MAKRIKRDWHPNFKKYMKFITEHKNYAGIPFLYKKDGSIRWVVTRNSEAGQARLKWWDTKRKELGLPKGDAWISKTARAIHPTGEKPCQICGNVMSLDYIYPNKRNSLSPGAMSNAPDRLDGYHTYNLCCRSKQDTGRHKSNLARYGEDRRAYENWSEGDWKAASWLMKEFQKHGVSPDHLGPISLGFSHRPRFRPLTRAANSARNNRMTFEDIKLLLQEEMAEPIVSAHSKSIWNLLKNKVRNDTDALKLGKLMRENMHHILSIFSYLAEKGHKDFLIKNFLHPEYAKFSIKFEVFDPQTGTYKEMIKTSGTKKQYTNNAKRYIRISLESLKKYSLKKNRNLKKWLTGEIEENLTQVIKYLESSNEKKALSKLLETFEVVAKHLSKKFN
;
A
#
# COMPACT_ATOMS: atom_id res chain seq x y z
N MET A 1 8.50 6.93 -30.44
CA MET A 1 7.58 7.64 -29.52
C MET A 1 6.22 7.72 -30.19
N ALA A 2 5.13 7.27 -29.55
CA ALA A 2 3.80 7.35 -30.16
C ALA A 2 3.43 8.83 -30.41
N LYS A 3 3.11 9.19 -31.66
CA LYS A 3 2.59 10.51 -32.05
C LYS A 3 1.43 10.85 -31.11
N ARG A 4 1.59 11.85 -30.23
CA ARG A 4 0.49 12.37 -29.42
C ARG A 4 -0.47 13.08 -30.36
N ILE A 5 -1.54 12.40 -30.75
CA ILE A 5 -2.65 13.04 -31.47
C ILE A 5 -3.15 14.20 -30.62
N LYS A 6 -3.19 15.40 -31.21
CA LYS A 6 -3.70 16.62 -30.55
C LYS A 6 -5.18 16.37 -30.25
N ARG A 7 -5.50 16.10 -28.98
CA ARG A 7 -6.87 15.83 -28.54
C ARG A 7 -7.67 17.13 -28.60
N ASP A 8 -8.75 17.16 -29.38
CA ASP A 8 -9.73 18.24 -29.28
C ASP A 8 -10.52 18.10 -27.98
N TRP A 9 -10.80 19.23 -27.32
CA TRP A 9 -11.46 19.24 -26.01
C TRP A 9 -12.94 19.51 -26.21
N HIS A 10 -13.79 18.81 -25.47
CA HIS A 10 -15.23 18.96 -25.59
C HIS A 10 -15.67 20.43 -25.43
N PRO A 11 -16.61 20.96 -26.23
CA PRO A 11 -17.04 22.36 -26.15
C PRO A 11 -17.43 22.81 -24.75
N ASN A 12 -18.19 22.01 -24.00
CA ASN A 12 -18.52 22.30 -22.59
C ASN A 12 -17.29 22.48 -21.70
N PHE A 13 -16.24 21.70 -21.95
CA PHE A 13 -14.99 21.85 -21.22
C PHE A 13 -14.27 23.15 -21.59
N LYS A 14 -14.24 23.52 -22.88
CA LYS A 14 -13.68 24.82 -23.33
C LYS A 14 -14.43 26.01 -22.70
N LYS A 15 -15.77 25.97 -22.69
CA LYS A 15 -16.62 26.98 -22.03
C LYS A 15 -16.29 27.09 -20.53
N TYR A 16 -16.19 25.95 -19.85
CA TYR A 16 -15.81 25.89 -18.44
C TYR A 16 -14.41 26.45 -18.17
N MET A 17 -13.44 26.18 -19.04
CA MET A 17 -12.11 26.77 -18.86
C MET A 17 -12.14 28.29 -18.89
N LYS A 18 -12.85 28.85 -19.89
CA LYS A 18 -13.01 30.31 -20.00
C LYS A 18 -13.66 30.88 -18.74
N PHE A 19 -14.75 30.26 -18.29
CA PHE A 19 -15.43 30.59 -17.03
C PHE A 19 -14.47 30.59 -15.83
N ILE A 20 -13.67 29.54 -15.64
CA ILE A 20 -12.71 29.46 -14.53
C ILE A 20 -11.63 30.55 -14.64
N THR A 21 -11.11 30.82 -15.83
CA THR A 21 -10.04 31.82 -16.02
C THR A 21 -10.51 33.25 -15.79
N GLU A 22 -11.81 33.53 -15.98
CA GLU A 22 -12.42 34.84 -15.79
C GLU A 22 -13.01 35.01 -14.38
N HIS A 23 -13.16 33.92 -13.62
CA HIS A 23 -13.76 33.97 -12.29
C HIS A 23 -12.82 34.58 -11.25
N LYS A 24 -13.35 35.50 -10.41
CA LYS A 24 -12.60 36.23 -9.36
C LYS A 24 -11.78 35.32 -8.42
N ASN A 25 -12.26 34.11 -8.16
CA ASN A 25 -11.58 33.14 -7.29
C ASN A 25 -10.19 32.70 -7.85
N TYR A 26 -9.99 32.79 -9.16
CA TYR A 26 -8.73 32.46 -9.83
C TYR A 26 -7.94 33.70 -10.29
N ALA A 27 -8.34 34.90 -9.86
CA ALA A 27 -7.65 36.13 -10.19
C ALA A 27 -6.17 36.08 -9.80
N GLY A 28 -5.31 36.59 -10.69
CA GLY A 28 -3.87 36.64 -10.49
C GLY A 28 -3.14 35.29 -10.61
N ILE A 29 -3.79 34.22 -11.08
CA ILE A 29 -3.11 32.94 -11.26
C ILE A 29 -1.98 33.05 -12.30
N PRO A 30 -0.73 32.66 -11.97
CA PRO A 30 0.39 32.81 -12.89
C PRO A 30 0.29 31.92 -14.14
N PHE A 31 0.88 32.40 -15.24
CA PHE A 31 0.97 31.70 -16.53
C PHE A 31 -0.41 31.26 -17.05
N LEU A 32 -1.39 32.17 -17.05
CA LEU A 32 -2.77 31.90 -17.46
C LEU A 32 -2.87 31.52 -18.95
N TYR A 33 -2.15 32.24 -19.81
CA TYR A 33 -2.16 32.05 -21.27
C TYR A 33 -0.82 31.52 -21.80
N LYS A 34 -0.86 30.92 -22.99
CA LYS A 34 0.34 30.58 -23.78
C LYS A 34 0.71 31.74 -24.69
N LYS A 35 1.84 31.59 -25.40
CA LYS A 35 2.30 32.58 -26.38
C LYS A 35 1.30 32.79 -27.53
N ASP A 36 0.51 31.76 -27.86
CA ASP A 36 -0.53 31.79 -28.90
C ASP A 36 -1.89 32.34 -28.41
N GLY A 37 -1.94 32.91 -27.20
CA GLY A 37 -3.18 33.41 -26.58
C GLY A 37 -4.11 32.31 -26.03
N SER A 38 -3.84 31.02 -26.31
CA SER A 38 -4.68 29.94 -25.78
C SER A 38 -4.48 29.75 -24.26
N ILE A 39 -5.56 29.37 -23.55
CA ILE A 39 -5.50 29.09 -22.12
C ILE A 39 -4.50 27.97 -21.84
N ARG A 40 -3.55 28.23 -20.93
CA ARG A 40 -2.59 27.24 -20.45
C ARG A 40 -3.22 26.41 -19.33
N TRP A 41 -4.09 25.47 -19.67
CA TRP A 41 -4.77 24.68 -18.64
C TRP A 41 -3.83 23.77 -17.83
N VAL A 42 -2.81 23.22 -18.50
CA VAL A 42 -1.89 22.20 -17.95
C VAL A 42 -0.48 22.76 -17.83
N VAL A 43 0.15 22.54 -16.68
CA VAL A 43 1.59 22.75 -16.46
C VAL A 43 2.21 21.51 -15.82
N THR A 44 3.53 21.35 -15.90
CA THR A 44 4.24 20.31 -15.14
C THR A 44 4.65 20.90 -13.80
N ARG A 45 4.45 20.17 -12.69
CA ARG A 45 4.78 20.64 -11.33
C ARG A 45 6.18 21.27 -11.20
N ASN A 46 7.19 20.67 -11.82
CA ASN A 46 8.59 21.08 -11.69
C ASN A 46 9.01 22.17 -12.68
N SER A 47 8.12 22.60 -13.59
CA SER A 47 8.40 23.77 -14.45
C SER A 47 8.30 25.07 -13.65
N GLU A 48 8.91 26.13 -14.17
CA GLU A 48 8.75 27.49 -13.67
C GLU A 48 7.26 27.85 -13.46
N ALA A 49 6.42 27.58 -14.47
CA ALA A 49 4.98 27.81 -14.39
C ALA A 49 4.29 26.97 -13.30
N GLY A 50 4.72 25.72 -13.12
CA GLY A 50 4.22 24.83 -12.06
C GLY A 50 4.56 25.34 -10.67
N GLN A 51 5.80 25.80 -10.46
CA GLN A 51 6.25 26.37 -9.18
C GLN A 51 5.57 27.70 -8.87
N ALA A 52 5.39 28.57 -9.87
CA ALA A 52 4.66 29.82 -9.70
C ALA A 52 3.19 29.59 -9.31
N ARG A 53 2.51 28.64 -9.96
CA ARG A 53 1.15 28.25 -9.56
C ARG A 53 1.09 27.63 -8.18
N LEU A 54 2.08 26.81 -7.80
CA LEU A 54 2.13 26.22 -6.45
C LEU A 54 2.24 27.30 -5.36
N LYS A 55 3.05 28.34 -5.60
CA LYS A 55 3.13 29.51 -4.71
C LYS A 55 1.78 30.23 -4.62
N TRP A 56 1.12 30.49 -5.76
CA TRP A 56 -0.21 31.09 -5.80
C TRP A 56 -1.25 30.27 -5.01
N TRP A 57 -1.25 28.95 -5.14
CA TRP A 57 -2.11 28.06 -4.34
C TRP A 57 -1.82 28.19 -2.83
N ASP A 58 -0.56 28.27 -2.42
CA ASP A 58 -0.20 28.47 -1.00
C ASP A 58 -0.62 29.85 -0.48
N THR A 59 -0.59 30.88 -1.32
CA THR A 59 -1.15 32.20 -0.98
C THR A 59 -2.66 32.12 -0.78
N LYS A 60 -3.41 31.52 -1.72
CA LYS A 60 -4.86 31.33 -1.57
C LYS A 60 -5.23 30.53 -0.32
N ARG A 61 -4.43 29.51 0.01
CA ARG A 61 -4.58 28.77 1.27
C ARG A 61 -4.49 29.69 2.49
N LYS A 62 -3.49 30.58 2.52
CA LYS A 62 -3.29 31.54 3.62
C LYS A 62 -4.45 32.52 3.73
N GLU A 63 -4.92 33.06 2.62
CA GLU A 63 -6.08 33.95 2.57
C GLU A 63 -7.35 33.29 3.16
N LEU A 64 -7.50 31.98 2.95
CA LEU A 64 -8.62 31.20 3.51
C LEU A 64 -8.39 30.72 4.95
N GLY A 65 -7.26 31.04 5.58
CA GLY A 65 -6.93 30.56 6.93
C GLY A 65 -6.74 29.04 7.03
N LEU A 66 -6.49 28.33 5.91
CA LEU A 66 -6.36 26.87 5.92
C LEU A 66 -4.96 26.43 6.39
N PRO A 67 -4.81 25.40 7.23
CA PRO A 67 -3.50 24.93 7.67
C PRO A 67 -2.71 24.25 6.55
N LYS A 68 -1.38 24.37 6.57
CA LYS A 68 -0.47 23.70 5.62
C LYS A 68 -0.21 22.24 6.04
N GLY A 69 -1.28 21.47 6.19
CA GLY A 69 -1.24 20.05 6.55
C GLY A 69 -1.48 19.12 5.35
N ASP A 70 -1.80 17.86 5.64
CA ASP A 70 -2.12 16.88 4.59
C ASP A 70 -3.28 17.35 3.71
N ALA A 71 -3.11 17.15 2.40
CA ALA A 71 -4.06 17.52 1.36
C ALA A 71 -4.48 19.00 1.36
N TRP A 72 -3.67 19.92 1.89
CA TRP A 72 -3.98 21.37 1.93
C TRP A 72 -4.36 21.93 0.55
N ILE A 73 -3.68 21.49 -0.52
CA ILE A 73 -3.96 21.90 -1.89
C ILE A 73 -5.37 21.48 -2.30
N SER A 74 -5.77 20.24 -1.98
CA SER A 74 -7.11 19.73 -2.27
C SER A 74 -8.19 20.51 -1.53
N LYS A 75 -7.93 20.87 -0.26
CA LYS A 75 -8.84 21.68 0.54
C LYS A 75 -8.98 23.09 -0.03
N THR A 76 -7.86 23.69 -0.44
CA THR A 76 -7.83 25.03 -1.06
C THR A 76 -8.57 25.02 -2.40
N ALA A 77 -8.30 24.05 -3.27
CA ALA A 77 -8.99 23.90 -4.56
C ALA A 77 -10.50 23.75 -4.39
N ARG A 78 -10.95 22.99 -3.38
CA ARG A 78 -12.38 22.85 -3.07
C ARG A 78 -12.99 24.15 -2.59
N ALA A 79 -12.32 24.83 -1.67
CA ALA A 79 -12.83 26.07 -1.06
C ALA A 79 -12.98 27.20 -2.08
N ILE A 80 -12.11 27.29 -3.09
CA ILE A 80 -12.18 28.35 -4.11
C ILE A 80 -12.95 27.95 -5.38
N HIS A 81 -13.36 26.68 -5.53
CA HIS A 81 -14.03 26.27 -6.75
C HIS A 81 -15.42 26.94 -6.86
N PRO A 82 -15.77 27.62 -7.96
CA PRO A 82 -16.92 28.53 -7.98
C PRO A 82 -18.27 27.84 -7.83
N THR A 83 -18.40 26.66 -8.41
CA THR A 83 -19.68 25.92 -8.52
C THR A 83 -19.68 24.59 -7.78
N GLY A 84 -18.52 24.16 -7.27
CA GLY A 84 -18.35 22.77 -6.84
C GLY A 84 -18.55 21.70 -7.94
N GLU A 85 -18.70 22.03 -9.23
CA GLU A 85 -18.92 21.03 -10.30
C GLU A 85 -18.09 21.33 -11.56
N LYS A 86 -17.72 20.28 -12.32
CA LYS A 86 -16.98 20.50 -13.58
C LYS A 86 -17.29 19.50 -14.71
N PRO A 87 -17.20 19.93 -15.98
CA PRO A 87 -17.31 19.03 -17.13
C PRO A 87 -16.07 18.16 -17.31
N CYS A 88 -16.27 16.99 -17.92
CA CYS A 88 -15.20 16.13 -18.41
C CYS A 88 -14.62 16.68 -19.72
N GLN A 89 -13.30 16.72 -19.89
CA GLN A 89 -12.67 17.15 -21.15
C GLN A 89 -13.05 16.31 -22.37
N ILE A 90 -13.43 15.05 -22.14
CA ILE A 90 -13.65 14.08 -23.22
C ILE A 90 -15.12 14.07 -23.66
N CYS A 91 -16.06 13.88 -22.73
CA CYS A 91 -17.48 13.76 -23.06
C CYS A 91 -18.35 14.94 -22.59
N GLY A 92 -17.77 15.96 -21.95
CA GLY A 92 -18.52 17.14 -21.51
C GLY A 92 -19.43 16.97 -20.29
N ASN A 93 -19.71 15.74 -19.84
CA ASN A 93 -20.58 15.49 -18.68
C ASN A 93 -20.07 16.23 -17.43
N VAL A 94 -20.94 17.03 -16.84
CA VAL A 94 -20.71 17.76 -15.59
C VAL A 94 -20.86 16.81 -14.40
N MET A 95 -19.98 16.94 -13.43
CA MET A 95 -20.00 16.12 -12.20
C MET A 95 -19.58 16.97 -11.00
N SER A 96 -20.26 16.77 -9.87
CA SER A 96 -19.99 17.46 -8.61
C SER A 96 -18.69 17.01 -7.96
N LEU A 97 -17.76 17.93 -7.71
CA LEU A 97 -16.48 17.69 -7.04
C LEU A 97 -16.60 17.12 -5.61
N ASP A 98 -17.80 17.09 -5.04
CA ASP A 98 -18.08 16.42 -3.77
C ASP A 98 -18.04 14.89 -3.88
N TYR A 99 -17.74 14.28 -2.73
CA TYR A 99 -17.85 12.84 -2.58
C TYR A 99 -19.33 12.49 -2.36
N ILE A 100 -20.04 12.21 -3.45
CA ILE A 100 -21.43 11.75 -3.39
C ILE A 100 -21.42 10.24 -3.12
N TYR A 101 -21.95 9.83 -1.97
CA TYR A 101 -22.13 8.41 -1.63
C TYR A 101 -23.13 7.76 -2.59
N PRO A 102 -22.79 6.59 -3.19
CA PRO A 102 -23.62 5.99 -4.21
C PRO A 102 -24.78 5.20 -3.61
N ASN A 103 -25.82 5.89 -3.14
CA ASN A 103 -27.08 5.25 -2.74
C ASN A 103 -28.06 5.07 -3.93
N LYS A 104 -27.73 5.60 -5.11
CA LYS A 104 -28.42 5.32 -6.38
C LYS A 104 -27.39 5.09 -7.47
N ARG A 105 -27.58 4.04 -8.28
CA ARG A 105 -26.67 3.49 -9.32
C ARG A 105 -26.19 4.48 -10.41
N ASN A 106 -26.51 5.77 -10.34
CA ASN A 106 -26.10 6.82 -11.29
C ASN A 106 -25.46 8.07 -10.63
N SER A 107 -25.09 8.01 -9.36
CA SER A 107 -24.44 9.16 -8.68
C SER A 107 -22.94 9.21 -9.00
N LEU A 108 -22.62 9.99 -10.03
CA LEU A 108 -21.27 10.19 -10.55
C LEU A 108 -20.52 11.21 -9.67
N SER A 109 -19.95 10.77 -8.55
CA SER A 109 -18.85 11.54 -7.94
C SER A 109 -17.64 11.47 -8.88
N PRO A 110 -17.00 12.58 -9.26
CA PRO A 110 -16.05 12.67 -10.36
C PRO A 110 -14.72 11.99 -10.07
N GLY A 111 -14.48 11.53 -8.83
CA GLY A 111 -13.16 11.06 -8.43
C GLY A 111 -12.07 12.08 -8.82
N ALA A 112 -12.45 13.37 -8.86
CA ALA A 112 -11.61 14.48 -9.25
C ALA A 112 -10.67 14.73 -8.08
N MET A 113 -9.63 13.91 -8.01
CA MET A 113 -8.52 14.14 -7.10
C MET A 113 -7.90 15.48 -7.48
N SER A 114 -7.54 16.27 -6.47
CA SER A 114 -6.80 17.49 -6.71
C SER A 114 -5.53 17.17 -7.49
N ASN A 115 -5.26 17.98 -8.50
CA ASN A 115 -4.09 17.87 -9.36
C ASN A 115 -3.42 19.24 -9.54
N ALA A 116 -3.46 20.07 -8.50
CA ALA A 116 -2.70 21.31 -8.46
C ALA A 116 -1.22 21.04 -8.10
N PRO A 117 -0.27 21.78 -8.68
CA PRO A 117 -0.44 22.94 -9.57
C PRO A 117 -0.66 22.58 -11.05
N ASP A 118 -0.57 21.29 -11.41
CA ASP A 118 -0.54 20.80 -12.78
C ASP A 118 -1.80 21.11 -13.61
N ARG A 119 -2.94 21.34 -12.95
CA ARG A 119 -4.20 21.76 -13.56
C ARG A 119 -4.67 23.07 -12.94
N LEU A 120 -5.11 23.99 -13.79
CA LEU A 120 -5.45 25.36 -13.43
C LEU A 120 -6.57 25.43 -12.38
N ASP A 121 -7.66 24.69 -12.59
CA ASP A 121 -8.78 24.58 -11.65
C ASP A 121 -8.47 23.75 -10.39
N GLY A 122 -7.29 23.12 -10.36
CA GLY A 122 -6.85 22.26 -9.27
C GLY A 122 -7.36 20.83 -9.35
N TYR A 123 -8.00 20.40 -10.46
CA TYR A 123 -8.60 19.07 -10.57
C TYR A 123 -8.16 18.29 -11.81
N HIS A 124 -8.20 16.96 -11.72
CA HIS A 124 -7.94 16.14 -12.89
C HIS A 124 -8.96 16.39 -14.01
N THR A 125 -8.46 16.52 -15.22
CA THR A 125 -9.26 16.96 -16.37
C THR A 125 -10.29 15.91 -16.84
N TYR A 126 -9.99 14.62 -16.69
CA TYR A 126 -10.93 13.52 -16.93
C TYR A 126 -11.73 13.21 -15.67
N ASN A 127 -13.05 13.21 -15.80
CA ASN A 127 -13.97 12.71 -14.78
C ASN A 127 -14.06 11.17 -14.83
N LEU A 128 -14.67 10.53 -13.82
CA LEU A 128 -14.81 9.06 -13.75
C LEU A 128 -15.38 8.42 -15.04
N CYS A 129 -16.32 9.09 -15.72
CA CYS A 129 -16.93 8.59 -16.96
C CYS A 129 -15.91 8.19 -18.04
N CYS A 130 -14.79 8.91 -18.14
CA CYS A 130 -13.78 8.68 -19.18
C CYS A 130 -12.41 8.33 -18.62
N ARG A 131 -12.16 8.53 -17.32
CA ARG A 131 -10.81 8.44 -16.74
C ARG A 131 -10.16 7.08 -16.95
N SER A 132 -10.86 5.97 -16.69
CA SER A 132 -10.30 4.62 -16.83
C SER A 132 -9.85 4.30 -18.27
N LYS A 133 -10.45 4.94 -19.27
CA LYS A 133 -10.12 4.78 -20.69
C LYS A 133 -9.07 5.79 -21.18
N GLN A 134 -9.01 6.98 -20.58
CA GLN A 134 -8.28 8.12 -21.13
C GLN A 134 -7.01 8.50 -20.35
N ASP A 135 -6.99 8.23 -19.06
CA ASP A 135 -5.81 8.33 -18.19
C ASP A 135 -5.01 7.03 -18.36
N THR A 136 -3.95 7.08 -19.16
CA THR A 136 -3.13 5.89 -19.46
C THR A 136 -2.54 5.28 -18.19
N GLY A 137 -2.26 6.08 -17.15
CA GLY A 137 -1.83 5.57 -15.85
C GLY A 137 -2.91 4.77 -15.10
N ARG A 138 -4.18 4.93 -15.48
CA ARG A 138 -5.35 4.24 -14.91
C ARG A 138 -5.94 3.18 -15.84
N HIS A 139 -5.31 2.89 -16.98
CA HIS A 139 -5.72 1.76 -17.82
C HIS A 139 -5.71 0.47 -16.98
N LYS A 140 -6.70 -0.42 -17.20
CA LYS A 140 -6.84 -1.66 -16.42
C LYS A 140 -5.54 -2.47 -16.38
N SER A 141 -4.85 -2.58 -17.53
CA SER A 141 -3.55 -3.26 -17.64
C SER A 141 -2.45 -2.61 -16.80
N ASN A 142 -2.44 -1.28 -16.69
CA ASN A 142 -1.48 -0.56 -15.85
C ASN A 142 -1.84 -0.62 -14.37
N LEU A 143 -3.13 -0.59 -14.03
CA LEU A 143 -3.59 -0.80 -12.64
C LEU A 143 -3.30 -2.22 -12.15
N ALA A 144 -3.46 -3.23 -13.01
CA ALA A 144 -3.09 -4.62 -12.70
C ALA A 144 -1.60 -4.80 -12.38
N ARG A 145 -0.73 -3.92 -12.89
CA ARG A 145 0.70 -3.89 -12.52
C ARG A 145 0.94 -3.42 -11.08
N TYR A 146 0.01 -2.69 -10.48
CA TYR A 146 0.06 -2.29 -9.07
C TYR A 146 -0.47 -3.37 -8.11
N GLY A 147 -0.90 -4.52 -8.60
CA GLY A 147 -1.50 -5.62 -7.84
C GLY A 147 -0.50 -6.50 -7.08
N GLU A 148 0.61 -5.93 -6.60
CA GLU A 148 1.45 -6.61 -5.60
C GLU A 148 0.81 -6.40 -4.23
N ASP A 149 0.69 -7.48 -3.46
CA ASP A 149 0.05 -7.40 -2.14
C ASP A 149 0.95 -6.64 -1.16
N ARG A 150 0.53 -5.41 -0.86
CA ARG A 150 1.30 -4.52 0.01
C ARG A 150 1.46 -5.05 1.43
N ARG A 151 0.54 -5.91 1.86
CA ARG A 151 0.55 -6.49 3.20
C ARG A 151 1.83 -7.26 3.46
N ALA A 152 2.45 -7.85 2.43
CA ALA A 152 3.72 -8.56 2.56
C ALA A 152 4.81 -7.63 3.14
N TYR A 153 4.95 -6.44 2.58
CA TYR A 153 6.01 -5.51 3.00
C TYR A 153 5.57 -4.53 4.09
N GLU A 154 4.28 -4.27 4.25
CA GLU A 154 3.77 -3.48 5.37
C GLU A 154 3.84 -4.24 6.71
N ASN A 155 3.71 -5.57 6.68
CA ASN A 155 3.87 -6.45 7.84
C ASN A 155 5.26 -7.08 7.94
N TRP A 156 6.20 -6.70 7.06
CA TRP A 156 7.58 -7.23 7.10
C TRP A 156 7.64 -8.76 7.01
N SER A 157 6.72 -9.33 6.24
CA SER A 157 6.62 -10.77 6.01
C SER A 157 7.67 -11.24 5.03
N GLU A 158 8.26 -12.38 5.36
CA GLU A 158 9.15 -13.15 4.50
C GLU A 158 8.37 -13.91 3.43
N GLY A 159 9.07 -14.67 2.59
CA GLY A 159 8.52 -15.43 1.47
C GLY A 159 8.66 -14.69 0.13
N ASP A 160 8.55 -15.44 -0.97
CA ASP A 160 8.62 -14.89 -2.32
C ASP A 160 7.35 -14.11 -2.67
N TRP A 161 7.30 -12.87 -2.16
CA TRP A 161 6.18 -11.96 -2.35
C TRP A 161 5.89 -11.66 -3.82
N LYS A 162 6.90 -11.81 -4.69
CA LYS A 162 6.76 -11.60 -6.13
C LYS A 162 6.00 -12.76 -6.75
N ALA A 163 6.42 -14.00 -6.48
CA ALA A 163 5.73 -15.20 -6.91
C ALA A 163 4.30 -15.26 -6.38
N ALA A 164 4.11 -14.97 -5.09
CA ALA A 164 2.80 -14.94 -4.46
C ALA A 164 1.85 -13.94 -5.14
N SER A 165 2.32 -12.71 -5.39
CA SER A 165 1.52 -11.69 -6.08
C SER A 165 1.19 -12.07 -7.52
N TRP A 166 2.06 -12.82 -8.20
CA TRP A 166 1.78 -13.31 -9.57
C TRP A 166 0.81 -14.47 -9.58
N LEU A 167 0.90 -15.40 -8.63
CA LEU A 167 -0.05 -16.49 -8.51
C LEU A 167 -1.44 -15.96 -8.19
N MET A 168 -1.55 -14.95 -7.31
CA MET A 168 -2.82 -14.27 -7.06
C MET A 168 -3.44 -13.71 -8.35
N LYS A 169 -2.61 -13.11 -9.22
CA LYS A 169 -3.08 -12.59 -10.50
C LYS A 169 -3.53 -13.71 -11.42
N GLU A 170 -2.89 -14.88 -11.36
CA GLU A 170 -3.30 -16.05 -12.13
C GLU A 170 -4.71 -16.47 -11.73
N PHE A 171 -5.00 -16.67 -10.44
CA PHE A 171 -6.37 -16.94 -9.97
C PHE A 171 -7.39 -15.89 -10.46
N GLN A 172 -7.03 -14.61 -10.39
CA GLN A 172 -7.93 -13.52 -10.79
C GLN A 172 -8.29 -13.56 -12.27
N LYS A 173 -7.42 -14.07 -13.16
CA LYS A 173 -7.76 -14.27 -14.58
C LYS A 173 -8.89 -15.28 -14.76
N HIS A 174 -9.01 -16.24 -13.85
CA HIS A 174 -10.05 -17.26 -13.84
C HIS A 174 -11.26 -16.88 -12.98
N GLY A 175 -11.36 -15.62 -12.52
CA GLY A 175 -12.47 -15.16 -11.69
C GLY A 175 -12.45 -15.69 -10.24
N VAL A 176 -11.36 -16.36 -9.84
CA VAL A 176 -11.19 -16.90 -8.48
C VAL A 176 -10.55 -15.85 -7.58
N SER A 177 -11.03 -15.78 -6.34
CA SER A 177 -10.51 -14.89 -5.31
C SER A 177 -9.62 -15.69 -4.35
N PRO A 178 -8.29 -15.67 -4.51
CA PRO A 178 -7.38 -16.41 -3.64
C PRO A 178 -7.33 -15.78 -2.24
N ASP A 179 -7.32 -16.63 -1.22
CA ASP A 179 -7.11 -16.27 0.18
C ASP A 179 -5.81 -16.90 0.71
N HIS A 180 -5.14 -16.20 1.63
CA HIS A 180 -3.91 -16.70 2.24
C HIS A 180 -4.23 -17.85 3.20
N LEU A 181 -3.58 -18.99 3.00
CA LEU A 181 -3.51 -20.01 4.03
C LEU A 181 -2.48 -19.53 5.07
N GLY A 182 -2.95 -19.06 6.22
CA GLY A 182 -2.14 -18.28 7.17
C GLY A 182 -2.09 -16.79 6.78
N PRO A 183 -2.92 -15.93 7.39
CA PRO A 183 -2.96 -14.52 7.03
C PRO A 183 -1.64 -13.80 7.34
N ILE A 184 -1.11 -13.03 6.37
CA ILE A 184 0.12 -12.23 6.52
C ILE A 184 0.08 -11.35 7.78
N SER A 185 -1.09 -10.79 8.10
CA SER A 185 -1.29 -9.94 9.29
C SER A 185 -1.07 -10.64 10.63
N LEU A 186 -0.93 -11.96 10.63
CA LEU A 186 -0.62 -12.79 11.80
C LEU A 186 0.84 -13.25 11.81
N GLY A 187 1.65 -12.84 10.83
CA GLY A 187 3.08 -13.17 10.75
C GLY A 187 3.42 -14.38 9.89
N PHE A 188 2.45 -14.90 9.13
CA PHE A 188 2.71 -15.92 8.11
C PHE A 188 3.43 -15.31 6.91
N SER A 189 4.30 -16.10 6.29
CA SER A 189 5.08 -15.72 5.12
C SER A 189 4.20 -15.60 3.86
N HIS A 190 4.49 -14.63 2.99
CA HIS A 190 3.77 -14.41 1.74
C HIS A 190 4.29 -15.36 0.64
N ARG A 191 3.79 -16.59 0.68
CA ARG A 191 4.18 -17.68 -0.23
C ARG A 191 3.22 -17.79 -1.43
N PRO A 192 3.66 -18.35 -2.58
CA PRO A 192 2.78 -18.67 -3.71
C PRO A 192 1.91 -19.90 -3.41
N ARG A 193 1.12 -19.83 -2.34
CA ARG A 193 0.18 -20.85 -1.88
C ARG A 193 -1.08 -20.15 -1.41
N PHE A 194 -2.22 -20.49 -2.01
CA PHE A 194 -3.49 -19.84 -1.72
C PHE A 194 -4.61 -20.85 -1.70
N ARG A 195 -5.64 -20.55 -0.91
CA ARG A 195 -6.92 -21.22 -1.01
C ARG A 195 -7.77 -20.54 -2.09
N PRO A 196 -8.24 -21.28 -3.10
CA PRO A 196 -9.22 -20.77 -4.05
C PRO A 196 -10.56 -20.56 -3.33
N LEU A 197 -11.10 -19.34 -3.40
CA LEU A 197 -12.41 -19.00 -2.86
C LEU A 197 -13.19 -18.14 -3.84
N THR A 198 -14.49 -18.02 -3.58
CA THR A 198 -15.30 -16.93 -4.15
C THR A 198 -15.00 -15.63 -3.43
N ARG A 199 -15.30 -14.49 -4.06
CA ARG A 199 -15.11 -13.17 -3.43
C ARG A 199 -15.94 -13.00 -2.15
N ALA A 200 -17.16 -13.54 -2.14
CA ALA A 200 -18.04 -13.50 -0.98
C ALA A 200 -17.47 -14.33 0.17
N ALA A 201 -17.02 -15.56 -0.12
CA ALA A 201 -16.40 -16.43 0.88
C ALA A 201 -15.13 -15.80 1.46
N ASN A 202 -14.23 -15.28 0.62
CA ASN A 202 -13.02 -14.59 1.07
C ASN A 202 -13.36 -13.41 2.02
N SER A 203 -14.33 -12.58 1.62
CA SER A 203 -14.77 -11.45 2.45
C SER A 203 -15.35 -11.89 3.80
N ALA A 204 -16.07 -13.02 3.86
CA ALA A 204 -16.68 -13.53 5.08
C ALA A 204 -15.63 -14.02 6.11
N ARG A 205 -14.46 -14.50 5.67
CA ARG A 205 -13.43 -15.06 6.57
C ARG A 205 -12.71 -14.00 7.41
N ASN A 206 -12.46 -12.81 6.87
CA ASN A 206 -11.91 -11.66 7.61
C ASN A 206 -10.66 -11.99 8.49
N ASN A 207 -9.64 -12.63 7.92
CA ASN A 207 -8.40 -13.08 8.59
C ASN A 207 -8.60 -14.13 9.72
N ARG A 208 -9.74 -14.83 9.78
CA ARG A 208 -9.96 -15.90 10.76
C ARG A 208 -9.36 -17.21 10.25
N MET A 209 -8.52 -17.82 11.08
CA MET A 209 -8.05 -19.18 10.85
C MET A 209 -9.01 -20.18 11.50
N THR A 210 -9.35 -21.23 10.77
CA THR A 210 -10.09 -22.40 11.29
C THR A 210 -9.12 -23.48 11.73
N PHE A 211 -9.61 -24.47 12.48
CA PHE A 211 -8.82 -25.64 12.87
C PHE A 211 -8.31 -26.42 11.65
N GLU A 212 -9.12 -26.48 10.59
CA GLU A 212 -8.71 -27.10 9.33
C GLU A 212 -7.56 -26.35 8.66
N ASP A 213 -7.52 -25.01 8.76
CA ASP A 213 -6.36 -24.26 8.29
C ASP A 213 -5.10 -24.63 9.07
N ILE A 214 -5.22 -24.80 10.39
CA ILE A 214 -4.08 -25.14 11.24
C ILE A 214 -3.51 -26.50 10.84
N LYS A 215 -4.36 -27.50 10.58
CA LYS A 215 -3.91 -28.81 10.10
C LYS A 215 -3.17 -28.71 8.76
N LEU A 216 -3.72 -27.97 7.80
CA LEU A 216 -3.08 -27.81 6.50
C LEU A 216 -1.76 -27.05 6.61
N LEU A 217 -1.70 -26.01 7.45
CA LEU A 217 -0.47 -25.27 7.75
C LEU A 217 0.60 -26.17 8.37
N LEU A 218 0.24 -27.03 9.32
CA LEU A 218 1.18 -27.99 9.93
C LEU A 218 1.74 -28.98 8.90
N GLN A 219 0.91 -29.44 7.95
CA GLN A 219 1.37 -30.28 6.86
C GLN A 219 2.33 -29.53 5.93
N GLU A 220 2.00 -28.30 5.54
CA GLU A 220 2.87 -27.48 4.69
C GLU A 220 4.20 -27.13 5.37
N GLU A 221 4.20 -26.94 6.68
CA GLU A 221 5.39 -26.62 7.49
C GLU A 221 6.46 -27.73 7.43
N MET A 222 6.07 -28.97 7.16
CA MET A 222 7.01 -30.07 6.96
C MET A 222 7.89 -29.90 5.72
N ALA A 223 7.38 -29.20 4.70
CA ALA A 223 8.08 -29.00 3.43
C ALA A 223 8.84 -27.67 3.38
N GLU A 224 8.27 -26.60 3.94
CA GLU A 224 8.89 -25.28 3.94
C GLU A 224 8.46 -24.41 5.14
N PRO A 225 9.25 -23.41 5.55
CA PRO A 225 8.84 -22.46 6.58
C PRO A 225 7.59 -21.67 6.16
N ILE A 226 6.53 -21.76 6.97
CA ILE A 226 5.25 -21.08 6.71
C ILE A 226 5.08 -19.76 7.46
N VAL A 227 5.84 -19.56 8.54
CA VAL A 227 5.82 -18.35 9.39
C VAL A 227 7.12 -17.60 9.22
N SER A 228 7.04 -16.28 9.13
CA SER A 228 8.23 -15.43 9.04
C SER A 228 9.05 -15.54 10.34
N ALA A 229 10.38 -15.45 10.24
CA ALA A 229 11.30 -15.67 11.36
C ALA A 229 10.91 -14.89 12.62
N HIS A 230 10.46 -13.64 12.47
CA HIS A 230 10.05 -12.77 13.58
C HIS A 230 8.81 -13.26 14.36
N SER A 231 8.02 -14.18 13.81
CA SER A 231 6.79 -14.72 14.44
C SER A 231 6.84 -16.23 14.64
N LYS A 232 7.94 -16.89 14.26
CA LYS A 232 8.10 -18.34 14.34
C LYS A 232 7.94 -18.87 15.78
N SER A 233 8.44 -18.14 16.77
CA SER A 233 8.44 -18.57 18.17
C SER A 233 7.02 -18.70 18.74
N ILE A 234 6.12 -17.73 18.48
CA ILE A 234 4.74 -17.79 18.96
C ILE A 234 3.95 -18.93 18.29
N TRP A 235 4.19 -19.16 16.99
CA TRP A 235 3.60 -20.28 16.27
C TRP A 235 4.04 -21.62 16.88
N ASN A 236 5.34 -21.82 17.05
CA ASN A 236 5.88 -23.08 17.59
C ASN A 236 5.38 -23.40 19.00
N LEU A 237 5.23 -22.39 19.86
CA LEU A 237 4.73 -22.58 21.23
C LEU A 237 3.27 -23.03 21.28
N LEU A 238 2.47 -22.69 20.27
CA LEU A 238 1.00 -22.78 20.34
C LEU A 238 0.36 -23.69 19.29
N LYS A 239 0.99 -23.91 18.14
CA LYS A 239 0.40 -24.66 17.01
C LYS A 239 -0.11 -26.05 17.41
N ASN A 240 0.63 -26.74 18.27
CA ASN A 240 0.30 -28.08 18.76
C ASN A 240 -0.70 -28.07 19.92
N LYS A 241 -1.16 -26.91 20.40
CA LYS A 241 -2.20 -26.78 21.43
C LYS A 241 -3.60 -26.58 20.87
N VAL A 242 -3.72 -26.30 19.57
CA VAL A 242 -5.02 -26.07 18.92
C VAL A 242 -5.75 -27.40 18.75
N ARG A 243 -7.03 -27.47 19.18
CA ARG A 243 -7.88 -28.66 19.05
C ARG A 243 -9.20 -28.40 18.32
N ASN A 244 -9.60 -27.13 18.18
CA ASN A 244 -10.87 -26.73 17.56
C ASN A 244 -10.78 -25.28 17.02
N ASP A 245 -11.88 -24.79 16.42
CA ASP A 245 -11.96 -23.45 15.86
C ASP A 245 -11.83 -22.32 16.90
N THR A 246 -12.27 -22.56 18.14
CA THR A 246 -12.12 -21.60 19.24
C THR A 246 -10.64 -21.39 19.58
N ASP A 247 -9.87 -22.47 19.65
CA ASP A 247 -8.43 -22.42 19.86
C ASP A 247 -7.72 -21.76 18.67
N ALA A 248 -8.13 -22.05 17.44
CA ALA A 248 -7.57 -21.45 16.25
C ALA A 248 -7.78 -19.93 16.23
N LEU A 249 -8.96 -19.48 16.67
CA LEU A 249 -9.27 -18.06 16.86
C LEU A 249 -8.41 -17.45 17.98
N LYS A 250 -8.22 -18.15 19.11
CA LYS A 250 -7.36 -17.71 20.22
C LYS A 250 -5.90 -17.56 19.77
N LEU A 251 -5.37 -18.55 19.05
CA LEU A 251 -4.05 -18.50 18.42
C LEU A 251 -3.94 -17.30 17.47
N GLY A 252 -4.91 -17.11 16.57
CA GLY A 252 -4.90 -15.99 15.64
C GLY A 252 -4.88 -14.63 16.33
N LYS A 253 -5.58 -14.46 17.46
CA LYS A 253 -5.53 -13.23 18.26
C LYS A 253 -4.14 -13.00 18.86
N LEU A 254 -3.52 -14.03 19.44
CA LEU A 254 -2.18 -13.92 20.04
C LEU A 254 -1.10 -13.67 18.99
N MET A 255 -1.19 -14.32 17.82
CA MET A 255 -0.28 -14.04 16.70
C MET A 255 -0.43 -12.61 16.17
N ARG A 256 -1.65 -12.07 16.15
CA ARG A 256 -1.88 -10.65 15.81
C ARG A 256 -1.25 -9.72 16.84
N GLU A 257 -1.40 -10.02 18.13
CA GLU A 257 -0.77 -9.26 19.21
C GLU A 257 0.76 -9.34 19.09
N ASN A 258 1.33 -10.53 18.83
CA ASN A 258 2.76 -10.71 18.55
C ASN A 258 3.22 -9.82 17.41
N MET A 259 2.52 -9.82 16.27
CA MET A 259 2.83 -8.94 15.15
C MET A 259 2.83 -7.46 15.52
N HIS A 260 1.95 -7.05 16.45
CA HIS A 260 1.96 -5.67 16.93
C HIS A 260 3.23 -5.34 17.73
N HIS A 261 3.74 -6.27 18.52
CA HIS A 261 5.02 -6.12 19.23
C HIS A 261 6.21 -6.11 18.27
N ILE A 262 6.24 -7.02 17.29
CA ILE A 262 7.30 -7.08 16.28
C ILE A 262 7.41 -5.78 15.49
N LEU A 263 6.30 -5.28 14.93
CA LEU A 263 6.31 -4.03 14.17
C LEU A 263 6.70 -2.82 15.02
N SER A 264 6.40 -2.88 16.32
CA SER A 264 6.78 -1.87 17.29
C SER A 264 8.29 -1.92 17.58
N ILE A 265 8.90 -3.10 17.73
CA ILE A 265 10.36 -3.29 17.82
C ILE A 265 11.05 -2.80 16.55
N PHE A 266 10.55 -3.17 15.38
CA PHE A 266 11.11 -2.69 14.11
C PHE A 266 11.02 -1.17 14.00
N SER A 267 9.91 -0.57 14.41
CA SER A 267 9.81 0.89 14.44
C SER A 267 10.83 1.52 15.39
N TYR A 268 11.01 0.94 16.58
CA TYR A 268 11.99 1.41 17.56
C TYR A 268 13.42 1.38 17.01
N LEU A 269 13.84 0.25 16.43
CA LEU A 269 15.18 0.12 15.83
C LEU A 269 15.36 1.06 14.62
N ALA A 270 14.32 1.23 13.80
CA ALA A 270 14.35 2.15 12.67
C ALA A 270 14.46 3.63 13.11
N GLU A 271 13.82 4.01 14.21
CA GLU A 271 13.91 5.35 14.81
C GLU A 271 15.30 5.62 15.43
N LYS A 272 15.97 4.56 15.93
CA LYS A 272 17.35 4.60 16.41
C LYS A 272 18.41 4.58 15.28
N GLY A 273 17.99 4.60 14.02
CA GLY A 273 18.91 4.69 12.87
C GLY A 273 19.30 3.35 12.24
N HIS A 274 18.81 2.22 12.75
CA HIS A 274 19.21 0.88 12.30
C HIS A 274 18.32 0.32 11.19
N LYS A 275 17.93 1.15 10.21
CA LYS A 275 17.05 0.74 9.11
C LYS A 275 17.70 -0.29 8.19
N ASP A 276 18.98 -0.12 7.87
CA ASP A 276 19.70 -1.00 6.96
C ASP A 276 19.83 -2.42 7.51
N PHE A 277 20.06 -2.54 8.82
CA PHE A 277 20.01 -3.82 9.53
C PHE A 277 18.65 -4.51 9.37
N LEU A 278 17.54 -3.79 9.52
CA LEU A 278 16.20 -4.36 9.32
C LEU A 278 15.95 -4.77 7.87
N ILE A 279 16.34 -3.92 6.91
CA ILE A 279 16.18 -4.21 5.47
C ILE A 279 16.96 -5.46 5.09
N LYS A 280 18.21 -5.57 5.56
CA LYS A 280 19.09 -6.69 5.21
C LYS A 280 18.57 -8.04 5.73
N ASN A 281 17.95 -8.05 6.91
CA ASN A 281 17.62 -9.29 7.61
C ASN A 281 16.15 -9.73 7.47
N PHE A 282 15.22 -8.81 7.15
CA PHE A 282 13.78 -9.12 7.17
C PHE A 282 13.03 -8.71 5.90
N LEU A 283 13.71 -8.09 4.93
CA LEU A 283 13.12 -7.69 3.66
C LEU A 283 13.81 -8.40 2.50
N HIS A 284 13.04 -8.69 1.45
CA HIS A 284 13.54 -9.40 0.27
C HIS A 284 13.34 -8.59 -1.03
N PRO A 285 13.95 -7.39 -1.15
CA PRO A 285 13.82 -6.55 -2.35
C PRO A 285 14.38 -7.23 -3.61
N GLU A 286 15.26 -8.23 -3.48
CA GLU A 286 15.82 -9.01 -4.56
C GLU A 286 14.78 -9.76 -5.38
N TYR A 287 13.62 -10.12 -4.81
CA TYR A 287 12.55 -10.76 -5.59
C TYR A 287 11.97 -9.84 -6.67
N ALA A 288 12.17 -8.52 -6.55
CA ALA A 288 11.71 -7.56 -7.55
C ALA A 288 12.37 -7.76 -8.94
N LYS A 289 13.53 -8.44 -9.02
CA LYS A 289 14.27 -8.68 -10.26
C LYS A 289 13.69 -9.78 -11.14
N PHE A 290 12.73 -10.54 -10.63
CA PHE A 290 12.15 -11.68 -11.34
C PHE A 290 10.81 -11.35 -12.00
N SER A 291 10.65 -11.89 -13.20
CA SER A 291 9.36 -12.16 -13.83
C SER A 291 8.94 -13.58 -13.49
N ILE A 292 7.68 -13.79 -13.14
CA ILE A 292 7.15 -15.08 -12.70
C ILE A 292 6.04 -15.52 -13.65
N LYS A 293 6.04 -16.78 -14.04
CA LYS A 293 4.98 -17.45 -14.81
C LYS A 293 4.66 -18.80 -14.14
N PHE A 294 3.39 -19.17 -14.13
CA PHE A 294 2.92 -20.48 -13.69
C PHE A 294 2.42 -21.26 -14.91
N GLU A 295 2.87 -22.50 -15.07
CA GLU A 295 2.46 -23.37 -16.17
C GLU A 295 1.57 -24.52 -15.66
N VAL A 296 0.56 -24.88 -16.47
CA VAL A 296 -0.44 -25.89 -16.14
C VAL A 296 -1.09 -25.58 -14.78
N PHE A 297 -1.62 -24.35 -14.66
CA PHE A 297 -2.26 -23.88 -13.44
C PHE A 297 -3.72 -24.34 -13.38
N ASP A 298 -4.10 -24.94 -12.26
CA ASP A 298 -5.48 -25.30 -11.95
C ASP A 298 -6.08 -24.26 -10.98
N PRO A 299 -7.05 -23.43 -11.42
CA PRO A 299 -7.67 -22.41 -10.58
C PRO A 299 -8.58 -22.97 -9.48
N GLN A 300 -9.02 -24.24 -9.56
CA GLN A 300 -9.90 -24.85 -8.55
C GLN A 300 -9.13 -25.39 -7.35
N THR A 301 -7.89 -25.83 -7.55
CA THR A 301 -7.03 -26.36 -6.49
C THR A 301 -5.92 -25.39 -6.10
N GLY A 302 -5.55 -24.48 -7.00
CA GLY A 302 -4.41 -23.58 -6.83
C GLY A 302 -3.06 -24.23 -7.13
N THR A 303 -3.07 -25.44 -7.66
CA THR A 303 -1.85 -26.17 -8.00
C THR A 303 -1.33 -25.78 -9.38
N TYR A 304 -0.05 -25.97 -9.60
CA TYR A 304 0.63 -25.73 -10.87
C TYR A 304 1.74 -26.76 -11.03
N LYS A 305 2.03 -27.13 -12.28
CA LYS A 305 3.11 -28.07 -12.58
C LYS A 305 4.48 -27.42 -12.42
N GLU A 306 4.62 -26.18 -12.90
CA GLU A 306 5.90 -25.48 -12.89
C GLU A 306 5.73 -23.98 -12.60
N MET A 307 6.68 -23.41 -11.85
CA MET A 307 6.84 -21.98 -11.65
C MET A 307 8.16 -21.52 -12.28
N ILE A 308 8.05 -20.80 -13.40
CA ILE A 308 9.20 -20.27 -14.13
C ILE A 308 9.57 -18.89 -13.55
N LYS A 309 10.82 -18.75 -13.11
CA LYS A 309 11.38 -17.48 -12.62
C LYS A 309 12.47 -16.98 -13.57
N THR A 310 12.19 -15.88 -14.27
CA THR A 310 13.16 -15.26 -15.19
C THR A 310 13.69 -13.97 -14.58
N SER A 311 14.99 -13.95 -14.27
CA SER A 311 15.67 -12.73 -13.81
C SER A 311 15.77 -11.72 -14.95
N GLY A 312 15.76 -10.42 -14.64
CA GLY A 312 16.11 -9.40 -15.63
C GLY A 312 16.70 -8.14 -15.01
N THR A 313 17.13 -7.24 -15.89
CA THR A 313 17.97 -6.08 -15.55
C THR A 313 17.30 -4.73 -15.83
N LYS A 314 16.00 -4.74 -16.19
CA LYS A 314 15.26 -3.51 -16.51
C LYS A 314 15.24 -2.57 -15.30
N LYS A 315 15.44 -1.26 -15.53
CA LYS A 315 15.34 -0.19 -14.52
C LYS A 315 14.07 -0.24 -13.67
N GLN A 316 12.98 -0.77 -14.25
CA GLN A 316 11.72 -1.01 -13.54
C GLN A 316 11.88 -1.91 -12.31
N TYR A 317 12.72 -2.95 -12.37
CA TYR A 317 12.94 -3.86 -11.25
C TYR A 317 13.62 -3.17 -10.08
N THR A 318 14.65 -2.38 -10.35
CA THR A 318 15.32 -1.54 -9.35
C THR A 318 14.34 -0.53 -8.73
N ASN A 319 13.47 0.09 -9.54
CA ASN A 319 12.46 1.02 -9.04
C ASN A 319 11.43 0.32 -8.14
N ASN A 320 11.05 -0.92 -8.48
CA ASN A 320 10.13 -1.72 -7.67
C ASN A 320 10.77 -2.12 -6.34
N ALA A 321 12.04 -2.56 -6.33
CA ALA A 321 12.79 -2.84 -5.12
C ALA A 321 12.88 -1.61 -4.19
N LYS A 322 13.26 -0.45 -4.74
CA LYS A 322 13.29 0.83 -3.99
C LYS A 322 11.92 1.20 -3.43
N ARG A 323 10.86 0.98 -4.21
CA ARG A 323 9.48 1.24 -3.77
C ARG A 323 9.05 0.29 -2.65
N TYR A 324 9.39 -0.99 -2.74
CA TYR A 324 9.13 -2.00 -1.72
C TYR A 324 9.75 -1.58 -0.37
N ILE A 325 11.06 -1.28 -0.36
CA ILE A 325 11.77 -0.78 0.84
C ILE A 325 11.13 0.49 1.39
N ARG A 326 10.86 1.48 0.51
CA ARG A 326 10.26 2.74 0.93
C ARG A 326 8.91 2.54 1.61
N ILE A 327 8.03 1.69 1.05
CA ILE A 327 6.70 1.46 1.64
C ILE A 327 6.82 0.71 2.97
N SER A 328 7.72 -0.26 3.11
CA SER A 328 7.99 -0.94 4.39
C SER A 328 8.40 0.04 5.49
N LEU A 329 9.31 0.96 5.20
CA LEU A 329 9.77 1.95 6.18
C LEU A 329 8.68 3.01 6.48
N GLU A 330 7.94 3.45 5.46
CA GLU A 330 6.78 4.33 5.65
C GLU A 330 5.69 3.66 6.50
N SER A 331 5.50 2.34 6.38
CA SER A 331 4.53 1.61 7.19
C SER A 331 4.93 1.60 8.65
N LEU A 332 6.21 1.36 8.98
CA LEU A 332 6.73 1.45 10.36
C LEU A 332 6.52 2.85 10.95
N LYS A 333 6.90 3.90 10.23
CA LYS A 333 6.71 5.28 10.70
C LYS A 333 5.24 5.59 10.96
N LYS A 334 4.33 5.16 10.07
CA LYS A 334 2.88 5.30 10.30
C LYS A 334 2.39 4.44 11.46
N TYR A 335 3.06 3.33 11.71
CA TYR A 335 2.73 2.41 12.79
C TYR A 335 2.99 3.05 14.15
N SER A 336 4.14 3.73 14.35
CA SER A 336 4.48 4.42 15.61
C SER A 336 3.62 5.64 15.91
N LEU A 337 3.08 6.31 14.89
CA LEU A 337 2.21 7.49 15.05
C LEU A 337 0.78 7.19 15.54
N LYS A 338 0.38 5.91 15.63
CA LYS A 338 -0.98 5.54 16.06
C LYS A 338 -1.13 5.65 17.58
N LYS A 339 -1.93 6.62 18.03
CA LYS A 339 -2.17 6.95 19.46
C LYS A 339 -2.58 5.75 20.35
N ASN A 340 -3.26 4.75 19.79
CA ASN A 340 -3.73 3.58 20.55
C ASN A 340 -2.69 2.46 20.71
N ARG A 341 -1.46 2.64 20.23
CA ARG A 341 -0.39 1.63 20.29
C ARG A 341 0.73 2.14 21.19
N ASN A 342 0.49 2.15 22.50
CA ASN A 342 1.46 2.64 23.46
C ASN A 342 2.59 1.62 23.68
N LEU A 343 3.68 1.79 22.92
CA LEU A 343 4.94 1.03 23.03
C LEU A 343 5.42 0.85 24.47
N LYS A 344 5.32 1.90 25.30
CA LYS A 344 5.83 1.90 26.67
C LYS A 344 5.09 0.93 27.61
N LYS A 345 3.89 0.48 27.25
CA LYS A 345 3.11 -0.42 28.13
C LYS A 345 3.63 -1.86 28.18
N TRP A 346 4.44 -2.27 27.20
CA TRP A 346 4.89 -3.67 27.09
C TRP A 346 6.41 -3.82 26.91
N LEU A 347 7.12 -2.74 26.59
CA LEU A 347 8.57 -2.64 26.69
C LEU A 347 8.96 -2.53 28.16
N THR A 348 9.05 -3.67 28.85
CA THR A 348 9.40 -3.71 30.27
C THR A 348 10.33 -4.87 30.58
N GLY A 349 11.27 -4.66 31.49
CA GLY A 349 12.18 -5.70 31.99
C GLY A 349 13.05 -6.29 30.88
N GLU A 350 13.05 -7.62 30.77
CA GLU A 350 13.91 -8.39 29.87
C GLU A 350 13.84 -7.95 28.39
N ILE A 351 12.69 -7.51 27.89
CA ILE A 351 12.56 -7.06 26.50
C ILE A 351 13.36 -5.77 26.26
N GLU A 352 13.30 -4.83 27.21
CA GLU A 352 14.00 -3.54 27.11
C GLU A 352 15.53 -3.73 27.23
N GLU A 353 15.96 -4.59 28.16
CA GLU A 353 17.36 -4.99 28.32
C GLU A 353 17.90 -5.64 27.05
N ASN A 354 17.14 -6.59 26.48
CA ASN A 354 17.53 -7.26 25.24
C ASN A 354 17.67 -6.27 24.07
N LEU A 355 16.73 -5.34 23.91
CA LEU A 355 16.82 -4.34 22.85
C LEU A 355 17.97 -3.34 23.05
N THR A 356 18.27 -2.98 24.29
CA THR A 356 19.47 -2.18 24.61
C THR A 356 20.73 -2.92 24.19
N GLN A 357 20.79 -4.22 24.45
CA GLN A 357 21.92 -5.06 24.04
C GLN A 357 21.99 -5.24 22.51
N VAL A 358 20.85 -5.33 21.80
CA VAL A 358 20.80 -5.31 20.33
C VAL A 358 21.41 -4.02 19.81
N ILE A 359 21.02 -2.86 20.33
CA ILE A 359 21.57 -1.55 19.91
C ILE A 359 23.09 -1.52 20.14
N LYS A 360 23.56 -1.92 21.32
CA LYS A 360 25.00 -1.98 21.62
C LYS A 360 25.78 -2.83 20.61
N TYR A 361 25.23 -3.98 20.20
CA TYR A 361 25.85 -4.81 19.16
C TYR A 361 25.83 -4.16 17.79
N LEU A 362 24.77 -3.41 17.44
CA LEU A 362 24.70 -2.68 16.17
C LEU A 362 25.67 -1.50 16.13
N GLU A 363 25.81 -0.77 17.23
CA GLU A 363 26.79 0.33 17.39
C GLU A 363 28.23 -0.18 17.28
N SER A 364 28.50 -1.40 17.78
CA SER A 364 29.78 -2.08 17.60
C SER A 364 29.91 -2.84 16.27
N SER A 365 29.00 -2.61 15.30
CA SER A 365 28.95 -3.28 13.98
C SER A 365 28.91 -4.82 14.02
N ASN A 366 28.46 -5.41 15.13
CA ASN A 366 28.32 -6.86 15.28
C ASN A 366 26.89 -7.32 14.94
N GLU A 367 26.55 -7.24 13.66
CA GLU A 367 25.20 -7.57 13.18
C GLU A 367 24.77 -9.00 13.48
N LYS A 368 25.70 -9.97 13.50
CA LYS A 368 25.39 -11.37 13.82
C LYS A 368 24.90 -11.52 15.26
N LYS A 369 25.59 -10.91 16.23
CA LYS A 369 25.15 -10.92 17.63
C LYS A 369 23.87 -10.11 17.81
N ALA A 370 23.73 -8.98 17.12
CA ALA A 370 22.52 -8.19 17.13
C ALA A 370 21.30 -8.98 16.65
N LEU A 371 21.41 -9.70 15.52
CA LEU A 371 20.35 -10.54 14.99
C LEU A 371 19.99 -11.67 15.95
N SER A 372 21.00 -12.37 16.48
CA SER A 372 20.78 -13.44 17.47
C SER A 372 20.01 -12.93 18.70
N LYS A 373 20.41 -11.78 19.25
CA LYS A 373 19.75 -11.19 20.43
C LYS A 373 18.36 -10.65 20.10
N LEU A 374 18.15 -10.16 18.88
CA LEU A 374 16.83 -9.73 18.43
C LEU A 374 15.86 -10.92 18.29
N LEU A 375 16.31 -12.06 17.75
CA LEU A 375 15.51 -13.28 17.70
C LEU A 375 15.16 -13.81 19.10
N GLU A 376 16.12 -13.78 20.03
CA GLU A 376 15.88 -14.08 21.45
C GLU A 376 14.81 -13.14 22.05
N THR A 377 14.85 -11.85 21.70
CA THR A 377 13.82 -10.89 22.12
C THR A 377 12.43 -11.29 21.63
N PHE A 378 12.32 -11.78 20.39
CA PHE A 378 11.04 -12.28 19.85
C PHE A 378 10.55 -13.54 20.58
N GLU A 379 11.46 -14.41 21.02
CA GLU A 379 11.11 -15.55 21.85
C GLU A 379 10.55 -15.14 23.22
N VAL A 380 11.14 -14.14 23.87
CA VAL A 380 10.63 -13.60 25.16
C VAL A 380 9.22 -13.04 24.98
N VAL A 381 8.99 -12.23 23.94
CA VAL A 381 7.65 -11.71 23.60
C VAL A 381 6.67 -12.86 23.39
N ALA A 382 7.05 -13.87 22.61
CA ALA A 382 6.21 -15.03 22.33
C ALA A 382 5.88 -15.84 23.59
N LYS A 383 6.84 -16.05 24.49
CA LYS A 383 6.65 -16.73 25.78
C LYS A 383 5.68 -15.97 26.69
N HIS A 384 5.75 -14.64 26.74
CA HIS A 384 4.79 -13.84 27.50
C HIS A 384 3.37 -13.95 26.96
N LEU A 385 3.20 -13.88 25.64
CA LEU A 385 1.89 -14.01 25.01
C LEU A 385 1.31 -15.42 25.11
N SER A 386 2.15 -16.46 25.00
CA SER A 386 1.69 -17.85 25.03
C SER A 386 1.04 -18.25 26.35
N LYS A 387 1.39 -17.58 27.46
CA LYS A 387 0.73 -17.75 28.77
C LYS A 387 -0.78 -17.44 28.71
N LYS A 388 -1.20 -16.53 27.83
CA LYS A 388 -2.61 -16.16 27.62
C LYS A 388 -3.40 -17.20 26.81
N PHE A 389 -2.72 -18.22 26.26
CA PHE A 389 -3.38 -19.26 25.46
C PHE A 389 -4.10 -20.29 26.32
N ASN A 390 -3.70 -20.48 27.57
CA ASN A 390 -4.37 -21.38 28.49
C ASN A 390 -5.73 -20.82 28.92
#